data_AF-A0A840QUV3-F1
#
_entry.id   AF-A0A840QUV3-F1
#
_cell.length_a   1.000
_cell.length_b   1.000
_cell.length_c   1.000
_cell.angle_alpha   90.00
_cell.angle_beta   90.00
_cell.angle_gamma   90.00
#
_symmetry.space_group_name_H-M   'P 1'
#
loop_
_entity.id
_entity.type
_entity.pdbx_description
1 polymer ?
#
loop_
_entity_poly.entity_id
_entity_poly.type
_entity_poly.pdbx_seq_one_letter_code
_entity_poly.pdbx_strand_id
1 'polypeptide(L)'
;MDVRSSNLNWRGSLTPLNKRNIKGIALHHMAHETASIEEVHRWHLNRGWTGLGYNFWIDKEGHVYEGRGWHQGAHVRGHNQTTIGVGFQGDFQQNDSMTGAQVRAGANLIEHLFSQLGRKVECQH
;
A
#
# COMPACT_ATOMS: atom_id res chain seq x y z
N MET A 1 0.34 15.47 3.07
CA MET A 1 -0.92 14.72 3.05
C MET A 1 -1.11 14.03 4.41
N ASP A 2 -2.34 13.68 4.79
CA ASP A 2 -2.61 12.93 6.03
C ASP A 2 -2.42 11.42 5.78
N VAL A 3 -1.52 10.79 6.53
CA VAL A 3 -1.33 9.33 6.54
C VAL A 3 -1.64 8.85 7.95
N ARG A 4 -2.69 8.05 8.08
CA ARG A 4 -3.20 7.57 9.37
C ARG A 4 -2.43 6.34 9.83
N SER A 5 -2.22 6.22 11.14
CA SER A 5 -1.78 4.95 11.72
C SER A 5 -2.87 3.89 11.51
N SER A 6 -2.47 2.71 11.05
CA SER A 6 -3.39 1.56 10.94
C SER A 6 -3.62 0.83 12.27
N ASN A 7 -2.79 1.08 13.29
CA ASN A 7 -2.86 0.41 14.60
C ASN A 7 -2.89 -1.13 14.52
N LEU A 8 -2.29 -1.70 13.48
CA LEU A 8 -2.25 -3.15 13.26
C LEU A 8 -1.30 -3.86 14.23
N ASN A 9 -1.71 -5.01 14.73
CA ASN A 9 -0.93 -5.84 15.65
C ASN A 9 -0.08 -6.87 14.88
N TRP A 10 1.17 -6.52 14.60
CA TRP A 10 2.10 -7.36 13.85
C TRP A 10 2.56 -8.59 14.64
N ARG A 11 2.67 -9.75 13.97
CA ARG A 11 3.17 -11.00 14.59
C ARG A 11 4.64 -10.93 15.01
N GLY A 12 5.40 -9.97 14.48
CA GLY A 12 6.82 -9.80 14.76
C GLY A 12 7.37 -8.51 14.16
N SER A 13 8.68 -8.30 14.30
CA SER A 13 9.34 -7.11 13.79
C SER A 13 9.33 -7.04 12.25
N LEU A 14 9.19 -5.83 11.73
CA LEU A 14 9.30 -5.56 10.30
C LEU A 14 10.74 -5.19 9.93
N THR A 15 11.19 -5.59 8.76
CA THR A 15 12.54 -5.27 8.26
C THR A 15 12.54 -3.94 7.52
N PRO A 16 13.35 -2.94 7.89
CA PRO A 16 13.38 -1.65 7.20
C PRO A 16 13.82 -1.76 5.73
N LEU A 17 13.29 -0.88 4.87
CA LEU A 17 13.78 -0.69 3.50
C LEU A 17 14.93 0.30 3.47
N ASN A 18 15.86 0.06 2.55
CA ASN A 18 16.80 1.08 2.13
C ASN A 18 16.15 1.94 1.04
N LYS A 19 15.77 3.18 1.37
CA LYS A 19 15.12 4.11 0.42
C LYS A 19 15.89 4.31 -0.89
N ARG A 20 17.24 4.23 -0.87
CA ARG A 20 18.07 4.36 -2.08
C ARG A 20 17.89 3.20 -3.07
N ASN A 21 17.44 2.04 -2.59
CA ASN A 21 17.23 0.84 -3.40
C ASN A 21 15.80 0.73 -3.94
N ILE A 22 14.90 1.65 -3.57
CA ILE A 22 13.51 1.61 -4.01
C ILE A 22 13.46 2.02 -5.48
N LYS A 23 12.99 1.12 -6.34
CA LYS A 23 12.93 1.24 -7.80
C LYS A 23 11.58 1.71 -8.31
N GLY A 24 10.51 1.48 -7.55
CA GLY A 24 9.17 1.88 -7.95
C GLY A 24 8.10 1.61 -6.90
N ILE A 25 6.87 1.97 -7.25
CA ILE A 25 5.66 1.76 -6.44
C ILE A 25 4.78 0.76 -7.21
N ALA A 26 4.31 -0.28 -6.54
CA ALA A 26 3.40 -1.27 -7.10
C ALA A 26 1.99 -1.00 -6.56
N LEU A 27 1.01 -0.83 -7.46
CA LEU A 27 -0.39 -0.63 -7.11
C LEU A 27 -1.12 -1.98 -7.16
N HIS A 28 -1.93 -2.26 -6.13
CA HIS A 28 -2.67 -3.51 -5.97
C HIS A 28 -4.12 -3.22 -5.60
N HIS A 29 -5.06 -4.06 -6.04
CA HIS A 29 -6.41 -4.12 -5.49
C HIS A 29 -6.59 -5.44 -4.74
N MET A 30 -7.64 -5.56 -3.92
CA MET A 30 -7.79 -6.70 -3.01
C MET A 30 -8.39 -7.94 -3.66
N ALA A 31 -8.91 -7.83 -4.88
CA ALA A 31 -9.80 -8.82 -5.48
C ALA A 31 -10.94 -9.21 -4.51
N HIS A 32 -11.39 -8.24 -3.71
CA HIS A 32 -12.49 -8.35 -2.77
C HIS A 32 -13.14 -6.97 -2.62
N GLU A 33 -14.46 -6.90 -2.75
CA GLU A 33 -15.19 -5.64 -2.89
C GLU A 33 -15.07 -4.72 -1.66
N THR A 34 -15.18 -5.31 -0.46
CA THR A 34 -15.33 -4.53 0.79
C THR A 34 -14.29 -4.82 1.88
N ALA A 35 -13.32 -5.71 1.64
CA ALA A 35 -12.43 -6.18 2.70
C ALA A 35 -11.63 -5.02 3.31
N SER A 36 -11.71 -4.85 4.63
CA SER A 36 -10.98 -3.79 5.33
C SER A 36 -9.49 -4.11 5.47
N ILE A 37 -8.69 -3.11 5.85
CA ILE A 37 -7.26 -3.29 6.13
C ILE A 37 -7.02 -4.32 7.26
N GLU A 38 -7.88 -4.35 8.28
CA GLU A 38 -7.83 -5.30 9.40
C GLU A 38 -8.15 -6.72 8.95
N GLU A 39 -9.15 -6.88 8.07
CA GLU A 39 -9.52 -8.19 7.53
C GLU A 39 -8.39 -8.78 6.69
N VAL A 40 -7.82 -7.97 5.81
CA VAL A 40 -6.67 -8.37 4.97
C VAL A 40 -5.43 -8.62 5.83
N HIS A 41 -5.21 -7.84 6.89
CA HIS A 41 -4.15 -8.11 7.86
C HIS A 41 -4.32 -9.48 8.51
N ARG A 42 -5.53 -9.80 9.01
CA ARG A 42 -5.87 -11.09 9.62
C ARG A 42 -5.69 -12.25 8.63
N TRP A 43 -6.10 -12.09 7.37
CA TRP A 43 -5.88 -13.11 6.35
C TRP A 43 -4.39 -13.37 6.09
N HIS A 44 -3.57 -12.32 6.01
CA HIS A 44 -2.12 -12.47 5.86
C HIS A 44 -1.47 -13.10 7.09
N LEU A 45 -1.92 -12.79 8.31
CA LEU A 45 -1.52 -13.52 9.51
C LEU A 45 -1.84 -15.02 9.37
N ASN A 46 -3.07 -15.38 8.96
CA ASN A 46 -3.47 -16.77 8.80
C ASN A 46 -2.66 -17.51 7.71
N ARG A 47 -2.09 -16.78 6.74
CA ARG A 47 -1.15 -17.30 5.73
C ARG A 47 0.29 -17.44 6.21
N GLY A 48 0.55 -17.21 7.51
CA GLY A 48 1.89 -17.30 8.10
C GLY A 48 2.73 -16.03 7.99
N TRP A 49 2.20 -14.93 7.44
CA TRP A 49 2.97 -13.69 7.29
C TRP A 49 3.02 -12.89 8.60
N THR A 50 3.85 -11.86 8.66
CA THR A 50 3.94 -10.96 9.82
C THR A 50 2.68 -10.09 10.02
N GLY A 51 1.82 -10.02 8.99
CA GLY A 51 0.64 -9.16 8.91
C GLY A 51 0.41 -8.67 7.48
N LEU A 52 -0.40 -7.64 7.33
CA LEU A 52 -0.71 -6.93 6.06
C LEU A 52 0.51 -6.85 5.13
N GLY A 53 0.39 -7.26 3.87
CA GLY A 53 1.52 -7.29 2.92
C GLY A 53 1.87 -5.94 2.28
N TYR A 54 0.99 -4.94 2.36
CA TYR A 54 1.16 -3.65 1.71
C TYR A 54 1.82 -2.62 2.62
N ASN A 55 2.56 -1.68 2.02
CA ASN A 55 3.21 -0.58 2.71
C ASN A 55 2.20 0.51 3.09
N PHE A 56 1.28 0.80 2.18
CA PHE A 56 0.20 1.76 2.37
C PHE A 56 -1.12 1.16 1.89
N TRP A 57 -2.21 1.64 2.48
CA TRP A 57 -3.57 1.21 2.18
C TRP A 57 -4.47 2.41 1.92
N ILE A 58 -5.38 2.29 0.95
CA ILE A 58 -6.37 3.33 0.61
C ILE A 58 -7.77 2.71 0.62
N ASP A 59 -8.64 3.18 1.53
CA ASP A 59 -10.05 2.77 1.62
C ASP A 59 -10.92 3.44 0.54
N LYS A 60 -12.19 3.03 0.44
CA LYS A 60 -13.14 3.55 -0.56
C LYS A 60 -13.41 5.06 -0.41
N GLU A 61 -13.28 5.57 0.81
CA GLU A 61 -13.44 6.98 1.16
C GLU A 61 -12.19 7.82 0.85
N GLY A 62 -11.08 7.18 0.45
CA GLY A 62 -9.82 7.83 0.12
C GLY A 62 -8.95 8.17 1.32
N HIS A 63 -9.22 7.58 2.49
CA HIS A 63 -8.31 7.66 3.61
C HIS A 63 -7.09 6.78 3.35
N VAL A 64 -5.93 7.31 3.70
CA VAL A 64 -4.66 6.61 3.54
C VAL A 64 -4.16 6.15 4.90
N TYR A 65 -3.85 4.86 5.01
CA TYR A 65 -3.30 4.26 6.22
C TYR A 65 -1.89 3.75 5.97
N GLU A 66 -1.01 3.98 6.93
CA GLU A 66 0.31 3.35 6.97
C GLU A 66 0.15 1.88 7.37
N GLY A 67 0.45 0.99 6.43
CA GLY A 67 0.59 -0.43 6.66
C GLY A 67 1.99 -0.74 7.15
N ARG A 68 2.80 -1.42 6.32
CA ARG A 68 4.23 -1.63 6.63
C ARG A 68 5.09 -0.36 6.53
N GLY A 69 4.57 0.72 5.94
CA GLY A 69 5.29 1.99 5.80
C GLY A 69 6.59 1.83 5.04
N TRP A 70 7.72 2.26 5.61
CA TRP A 70 9.06 2.13 5.01
C TRP A 70 9.77 0.81 5.31
N HIS A 71 9.02 -0.28 5.53
CA HIS A 71 9.54 -1.63 5.74
C HIS A 71 9.27 -2.56 4.55
N GLN A 72 9.97 -3.69 4.48
CA GLN A 72 9.83 -4.65 3.38
C GLN A 72 8.40 -5.19 3.30
N GLY A 73 7.83 -5.06 2.10
CA GLY A 73 6.50 -5.55 1.77
C GLY A 73 6.40 -7.08 1.70
N ALA A 74 5.19 -7.57 1.46
CA ALA A 74 4.91 -8.96 1.08
C ALA A 74 3.91 -8.99 -0.09
N HIS A 75 4.13 -8.15 -1.10
CA HIS A 75 3.16 -7.90 -2.18
C HIS A 75 3.68 -8.27 -3.58
N VAL A 76 4.99 -8.29 -3.82
CA VAL A 76 5.59 -8.71 -5.10
C VAL A 76 6.78 -9.63 -4.82
N ARG A 77 6.61 -10.93 -5.11
CA ARG A 77 7.66 -11.94 -4.93
C ARG A 77 8.94 -11.52 -5.69
N GLY A 78 10.08 -11.53 -5.00
CA GLY A 78 11.37 -11.13 -5.57
C GLY A 78 11.65 -9.62 -5.58
N HIS A 79 10.66 -8.76 -5.32
CA HIS A 79 10.80 -7.30 -5.41
C HIS A 79 10.43 -6.53 -4.13
N ASN A 80 10.03 -7.23 -3.07
CA ASN A 80 9.64 -6.63 -1.78
C ASN A 80 10.74 -5.78 -1.10
N GLN A 81 12.00 -5.94 -1.48
CA GLN A 81 13.14 -5.15 -0.96
C GLN A 81 13.40 -3.85 -1.74
N THR A 82 12.77 -3.71 -2.92
CA THR A 82 13.03 -2.61 -3.87
C THR A 82 11.74 -1.92 -4.32
N THR A 83 10.59 -2.23 -3.74
CA THR A 83 9.31 -1.64 -4.13
C THR A 83 8.48 -1.29 -2.91
N ILE A 84 7.63 -0.26 -3.06
CA ILE A 84 6.59 0.10 -2.10
C ILE A 84 5.25 -0.36 -2.66
N GLY A 85 4.51 -1.18 -1.92
CA GLY A 85 3.18 -1.65 -2.30
C GLY A 85 2.07 -0.76 -1.75
N VAL A 86 1.20 -0.26 -2.61
CA VAL A 86 -0.03 0.45 -2.24
C VAL A 86 -1.23 -0.44 -2.54
N GLY A 87 -1.99 -0.81 -1.51
CA GLY A 87 -3.22 -1.58 -1.64
C GLY A 87 -4.45 -0.66 -1.66
N PHE A 88 -5.35 -0.88 -2.61
CA PHE A 88 -6.64 -0.20 -2.71
C PHE A 88 -7.76 -1.18 -2.35
N GLN A 89 -8.67 -0.76 -1.47
CA GLN A 89 -9.88 -1.51 -1.16
C GLN A 89 -10.78 -1.61 -2.40
N GLY A 90 -11.20 -2.82 -2.76
CA GLY A 90 -12.08 -3.08 -3.90
C GLY A 90 -11.62 -4.20 -4.84
N ASP A 91 -12.49 -4.52 -5.79
CA ASP A 91 -12.26 -5.51 -6.85
C ASP A 91 -12.41 -4.93 -8.26
N PHE A 92 -11.35 -4.29 -8.77
CA PHE A 92 -11.37 -3.63 -10.08
C PHE A 92 -11.22 -4.58 -11.28
N GLN A 93 -11.27 -5.90 -11.07
CA GLN A 93 -11.34 -6.88 -12.16
C GLN A 93 -12.78 -7.22 -12.55
N GLN A 94 -13.76 -6.88 -11.71
CA GLN A 94 -15.17 -7.16 -11.94
C GLN A 94 -15.98 -5.87 -12.13
N ASN A 95 -17.09 -5.71 -11.41
CA ASN A 95 -18.02 -4.58 -11.59
C ASN A 95 -17.70 -3.38 -10.67
N ASP A 96 -16.60 -3.41 -9.94
CA ASP A 96 -16.22 -2.34 -9.03
C ASP A 96 -15.20 -1.40 -9.70
N SER A 97 -15.25 -0.12 -9.32
CA SER A 97 -14.37 0.92 -9.85
C SER A 97 -13.71 1.68 -8.71
N MET A 98 -12.52 2.21 -8.96
CA MET A 98 -11.91 3.12 -8.01
C MET A 98 -12.81 4.34 -7.83
N THR A 99 -13.11 4.71 -6.59
CA THR A 99 -13.83 5.95 -6.32
C THR A 99 -12.97 7.14 -6.71
N GLY A 100 -13.59 8.29 -7.03
CA GLY A 100 -12.82 9.52 -7.25
C GLY A 100 -11.96 9.91 -6.05
N ALA A 101 -12.38 9.54 -4.83
CA ALA A 101 -11.59 9.74 -3.62
C ALA A 101 -10.34 8.86 -3.60
N GLN A 102 -10.45 7.58 -3.95
CA GLN A 102 -9.32 6.66 -4.08
C GLN A 102 -8.31 7.13 -5.13
N VAL A 103 -8.78 7.58 -6.30
CA VAL A 103 -7.90 8.08 -7.37
C VAL A 103 -7.10 9.29 -6.89
N ARG A 104 -7.76 10.27 -6.27
CA ARG A 104 -7.10 11.47 -5.74
C ARG A 104 -6.13 11.14 -4.61
N ALA A 105 -6.53 10.28 -3.68
CA ALA A 105 -5.68 9.85 -2.57
C ALA A 105 -4.46 9.08 -3.07
N GLY A 106 -4.63 8.19 -4.06
CA GLY A 106 -3.55 7.44 -4.70
C GLY A 106 -2.55 8.35 -5.40
N ALA A 107 -3.01 9.32 -6.18
CA ALA A 107 -2.15 10.30 -6.84
C ALA A 107 -1.34 11.12 -5.82
N ASN A 108 -2.02 11.67 -4.81
CA ASN A 108 -1.38 12.47 -3.75
C ASN A 108 -0.36 11.64 -2.95
N LEU A 109 -0.67 10.37 -2.69
CA LEU A 109 0.25 9.46 -2.01
C LEU A 109 1.48 9.16 -2.86
N ILE A 110 1.31 8.88 -4.16
CA ILE A 110 2.43 8.60 -5.07
C ILE A 110 3.36 9.81 -5.15
N GLU A 111 2.81 11.02 -5.29
CA GLU A 111 3.59 12.26 -5.28
C GLU A 111 4.35 12.45 -3.95
N HIS A 112 3.66 12.24 -2.82
CA HIS A 112 4.28 12.31 -1.50
C HIS A 112 5.44 11.30 -1.35
N LEU A 113 5.24 10.06 -1.75
CA LEU A 113 6.26 9.01 -1.68
C LEU A 113 7.45 9.30 -2.58
N PHE A 114 7.23 9.80 -3.80
CA PHE A 114 8.33 10.18 -4.69
C PHE A 114 9.14 11.35 -4.14
N SER A 115 8.49 12.37 -3.57
CA SER A 115 9.17 13.45 -2.86
C SER A 115 10.05 12.91 -1.73
N GLN A 116 9.56 11.97 -0.92
CA GLN A 116 10.33 11.32 0.15
C GLN A 116 11.48 10.44 -0.36
N LEU A 117 11.46 10.04 -1.63
CA LEU A 117 12.53 9.32 -2.31
C LEU A 117 13.49 10.23 -3.07
N GLY A 118 13.29 11.56 -3.03
CA GLY A 118 14.08 12.53 -3.80
C GLY A 118 13.85 12.41 -5.31
N ARG A 119 12.68 11.92 -5.73
CA ARG A 119 12.29 11.73 -7.14
C ARG A 119 11.23 12.76 -7.51
N LYS A 120 11.26 13.25 -8.75
CA LYS A 120 10.19 14.10 -9.30
C LYS A 120 9.15 13.22 -9.99
N VAL A 121 7.89 13.58 -9.84
CA VAL A 121 6.81 13.06 -10.70
C VAL A 121 6.87 13.85 -12.00
N GLU A 122 7.12 13.17 -13.12
CA GLU A 122 7.04 13.79 -14.44
C GLU A 122 5.76 13.30 -15.12
N CYS A 123 4.79 14.20 -15.31
CA CYS A 123 3.67 13.95 -16.22
C CYS A 123 4.13 14.31 -17.63
N GLN A 124 4.30 13.29 -18.48
CA GLN A 124 4.52 13.51 -19.91
C GLN A 124 3.19 13.93 -20.55
N HIS A 125 3.20 15.08 -21.24
CA HIS A 125 2.06 15.62 -21.99
C HIS A 125 2.16 15.17 -23.45
#